data_AF-A0A6P7GQK9-F1
#
_entry.id   AF-A0A6P7GQK9-F1
#
_cell.length_a   1.000
_cell.length_b   1.000
_cell.length_c   1.000
_cell.angle_alpha   90.00
_cell.angle_beta   90.00
_cell.angle_gamma   90.00
#
_symmetry.space_group_name_H-M   'P 1'
#
loop_
_entity.id
_entity.type
_entity.pdbx_description
1 polymer ?
#
loop_
_entity_poly.entity_id
_entity_poly.type
_entity_poly.pdbx_seq_one_letter_code
_entity_poly.pdbx_strand_id
1 'polypeptide(L)'
;MFKVLYVFVISDLFLTICATCPKSLSVNITDGYKQGENITKDGIMFSPQNYFVENSSVYGCVCNIKKCVRKCCENDSNLNNSACSSKNGSQDGDFVFYNLTQPYGRYVPDQFVIHGRSCEPKMLQIRLDGDFYLQTNGSLYGLDLSDMYTMYSPLDYCLDYSSDELGLQAFICISEKEADDFDISRIIGMH
;
A
#
# COMPACT_ATOMS: atom_id res chain seq x y z
N MET A 1 17.71 61.36 -20.43
CA MET A 1 17.82 59.94 -20.86
C MET A 1 17.16 59.09 -19.78
N PHE A 2 15.86 58.80 -19.93
CA PHE A 2 15.05 58.13 -18.90
C PHE A 2 15.24 56.61 -18.96
N LYS A 3 15.69 56.00 -17.85
CA LYS A 3 15.72 54.55 -17.66
C LYS A 3 14.34 54.09 -17.17
N VAL A 4 13.61 53.34 -17.99
CA VAL A 4 12.37 52.67 -17.60
C VAL A 4 12.74 51.36 -16.91
N LEU A 5 12.46 51.24 -15.62
CA LEU A 5 12.69 50.02 -14.84
C LEU A 5 11.44 49.14 -14.97
N TYR A 6 11.54 48.00 -15.66
CA TYR A 6 10.48 46.99 -15.74
C TYR A 6 10.53 46.12 -14.48
N VAL A 7 9.57 46.28 -13.57
CA VAL A 7 9.38 45.39 -12.42
C VAL A 7 8.47 44.25 -12.88
N PHE A 8 9.06 43.07 -13.13
CA PHE A 8 8.30 41.84 -13.36
C PHE A 8 7.74 41.37 -12.02
N VAL A 9 6.44 41.57 -11.80
CA VAL A 9 5.69 40.93 -10.71
C VAL A 9 5.45 39.49 -11.13
N ILE A 10 6.34 38.59 -10.70
CA ILE A 10 6.15 37.15 -10.85
C ILE A 10 5.10 36.77 -9.81
N SER A 11 3.83 36.66 -10.23
CA SER A 11 2.80 36.10 -9.38
C SER A 11 3.13 34.61 -9.22
N ASP A 12 3.60 34.22 -8.04
CA ASP A 12 3.78 32.82 -7.68
C ASP A 12 2.42 32.10 -7.77
N LEU A 13 2.19 31.47 -8.91
CA LEU A 13 1.12 30.50 -9.08
C LEU A 13 1.55 29.25 -8.31
N PHE A 14 1.35 29.27 -7.00
CA PHE A 14 1.42 28.06 -6.18
C PHE A 14 0.28 27.16 -6.63
N LEU A 15 0.56 26.33 -7.63
CA LEU A 15 -0.18 25.11 -7.88
C LEU A 15 -0.10 24.32 -6.58
N THR A 16 -1.14 24.44 -5.77
CA THR A 16 -1.34 23.59 -4.61
C THR A 16 -1.70 22.24 -5.20
N ILE A 17 -0.67 21.47 -5.55
CA ILE A 17 -0.82 20.08 -5.97
C ILE A 17 -1.35 19.37 -4.73
N CYS A 18 -2.67 19.21 -4.67
CA CYS A 18 -3.30 18.34 -3.70
C CYS A 18 -2.79 16.94 -4.04
N ALA A 19 -1.81 16.45 -3.30
CA ALA A 19 -1.24 15.14 -3.51
C ALA A 19 -2.26 14.10 -3.07
N THR A 20 -3.24 13.84 -3.94
CA THR A 20 -4.23 12.79 -3.77
C THR A 20 -3.48 11.45 -3.76
N CYS A 21 -3.72 10.62 -2.76
CA CYS A 21 -3.20 9.26 -2.77
C CYS A 21 -3.95 8.39 -3.79
N PRO A 22 -3.32 7.34 -4.33
CA PRO A 22 -4.03 6.35 -5.12
C PRO A 22 -5.21 5.77 -4.34
N LYS A 23 -6.33 5.53 -5.03
CA LYS A 23 -7.53 4.93 -4.42
C LYS A 23 -7.25 3.57 -3.77
N SER A 24 -6.26 2.84 -4.26
CA SER A 24 -5.83 1.56 -3.69
C SER A 24 -5.18 1.67 -2.31
N LEU A 25 -4.78 2.87 -1.86
CA LEU A 25 -4.31 3.17 -0.50
C LEU A 25 -5.32 3.98 0.33
N SER A 26 -6.49 4.27 -0.23
CA SER A 26 -7.49 5.07 0.44
C SER A 26 -8.56 4.20 1.07
N VAL A 27 -9.17 4.72 2.13
CA VAL A 27 -10.30 4.08 2.82
C VAL A 27 -11.55 4.92 2.65
N ASN A 28 -12.71 4.29 2.52
CA ASN A 28 -13.96 5.03 2.40
C ASN A 28 -14.34 5.64 3.75
N ILE A 29 -14.41 6.97 3.79
CA ILE A 29 -14.74 7.78 4.98
C ILE A 29 -16.02 8.61 4.79
N THR A 30 -16.88 8.22 3.84
CA THR A 30 -18.10 8.96 3.47
C THR A 30 -19.06 9.15 4.65
N ASP A 31 -19.14 8.16 5.52
CA ASP A 31 -19.92 8.09 6.77
C ASP A 31 -19.16 8.64 8.00
N GLY A 32 -18.01 9.27 7.81
CA GLY A 32 -17.23 9.88 8.88
C GLY A 32 -17.89 11.12 9.49
N TYR A 33 -17.57 11.41 10.75
CA TYR A 33 -18.05 12.59 11.47
C TYR A 33 -17.31 13.84 11.01
N LYS A 34 -18.03 14.81 10.43
CA LYS A 34 -17.45 16.06 9.93
C LYS A 34 -17.37 17.11 11.04
N GLN A 35 -16.18 17.70 11.23
CA GLN A 35 -15.94 18.82 12.14
C GLN A 35 -15.20 19.93 11.39
N GLY A 36 -15.94 20.93 10.91
CA GLY A 36 -15.39 21.94 10.00
C GLY A 36 -15.01 21.32 8.66
N GLU A 37 -13.73 21.45 8.29
CA GLU A 37 -13.17 20.82 7.07
C GLU A 37 -12.53 19.45 7.35
N ASN A 38 -12.42 19.04 8.61
CA ASN A 38 -11.89 17.73 8.97
C ASN A 38 -13.00 16.68 8.99
N ILE A 39 -12.65 15.43 8.68
CA ILE A 39 -13.52 14.27 8.80
C ILE A 39 -12.86 13.28 9.75
N THR A 40 -13.58 12.80 10.76
CA THR A 40 -13.08 11.78 11.69
C THR A 40 -13.81 10.47 11.45
N LYS A 41 -13.07 9.38 11.23
CA LYS A 41 -13.63 8.03 11.13
C LYS A 41 -12.71 7.03 11.83
N ASP A 42 -13.29 6.12 12.60
CA ASP A 42 -12.57 5.08 13.35
C ASP A 42 -11.42 5.62 14.22
N GLY A 43 -11.64 6.80 14.82
CA GLY A 43 -10.65 7.49 15.65
C GLY A 43 -9.52 8.18 14.88
N ILE A 44 -9.55 8.19 13.54
CA ILE A 44 -8.57 8.85 12.68
C ILE A 44 -9.17 10.13 12.13
N MET A 45 -8.48 11.26 12.31
CA MET A 45 -8.88 12.56 11.79
C MET A 45 -8.17 12.83 10.45
N PHE A 46 -8.96 12.95 9.39
CA PHE A 46 -8.53 13.29 8.04
C PHE A 46 -8.73 14.79 7.81
N SER A 47 -7.64 15.50 7.62
CA SER A 47 -7.63 16.90 7.19
C SER A 47 -7.82 17.03 5.67
N PRO A 48 -8.13 18.21 5.11
CA PRO A 48 -8.42 18.40 3.69
C PRO A 48 -7.36 17.88 2.70
N GLN A 49 -6.09 17.85 3.10
CA GLN A 49 -5.00 17.30 2.30
C GLN A 49 -4.89 15.76 2.35
N ASN A 50 -5.66 15.11 3.23
CA ASN A 50 -5.63 13.67 3.47
C ASN A 50 -6.93 12.98 3.05
N TYR A 51 -7.79 13.63 2.27
CA TYR A 51 -8.93 12.97 1.65
C TYR A 51 -9.28 13.61 0.30
N PHE A 52 -10.03 12.87 -0.51
CA PHE A 52 -10.57 13.36 -1.78
C PHE A 52 -12.00 12.86 -1.99
N VAL A 53 -12.72 13.50 -2.92
CA VAL A 53 -14.09 13.13 -3.28
C VAL A 53 -14.10 12.57 -4.69
N GLU A 54 -14.68 11.38 -4.86
CA GLU A 54 -14.84 10.73 -6.15
C GLU A 54 -16.21 10.04 -6.20
N ASN A 55 -17.01 10.31 -7.25
CA ASN A 55 -18.34 9.71 -7.44
C ASN A 55 -19.24 9.79 -6.18
N SER A 56 -19.32 10.99 -5.58
CA SER A 56 -20.08 11.26 -4.34
C SER A 56 -19.62 10.50 -3.09
N SER A 57 -18.52 9.76 -3.17
CA SER A 57 -17.87 9.11 -2.03
C SER A 57 -16.65 9.91 -1.59
N VAL A 58 -16.35 9.89 -0.29
CA VAL A 58 -15.17 10.52 0.30
C VAL A 58 -14.17 9.44 0.68
N TYR A 59 -12.93 9.59 0.23
CA TYR A 59 -11.85 8.64 0.43
C TYR A 59 -10.70 9.27 1.20
N GLY A 60 -10.30 8.68 2.32
CA GLY A 60 -9.22 9.13 3.18
C GLY A 60 -7.90 8.44 2.85
N CYS A 61 -6.84 9.21 2.70
CA CYS A 61 -5.45 8.76 2.51
C CYS A 61 -4.83 8.37 3.85
N VAL A 62 -5.26 7.24 4.41
CA VAL A 62 -4.86 6.80 5.75
C VAL A 62 -3.34 6.61 5.88
N CYS A 63 -2.66 6.22 4.80
CA CYS A 63 -1.21 6.01 4.78
C CYS A 63 -0.37 7.30 4.86
N ASN A 64 -0.99 8.47 4.69
CA ASN A 64 -0.34 9.76 4.95
C ASN A 64 -0.34 10.12 6.46
N ILE A 65 -1.18 9.45 7.25
CA ILE A 65 -1.40 9.72 8.68
C ILE A 65 -0.84 8.57 9.53
N LYS A 66 -0.96 7.34 9.05
CA LYS A 66 -0.59 6.10 9.72
C LYS A 66 0.40 5.29 8.86
N LYS A 67 1.12 4.37 9.48
CA LYS A 67 2.03 3.45 8.78
C LYS A 67 1.21 2.30 8.21
N CYS A 68 1.05 2.25 6.89
CA CYS A 68 0.23 1.24 6.25
C CYS A 68 0.98 -0.07 6.02
N VAL A 69 0.28 -1.18 6.24
CA VAL A 69 0.65 -2.51 5.74
C VAL A 69 -0.53 -3.02 4.94
N ARG A 70 -0.26 -3.72 3.84
CA ARG A 70 -1.32 -4.21 2.96
C ARG A 70 -1.55 -5.70 3.15
N LYS A 71 -2.78 -6.06 3.50
CA LYS A 71 -3.27 -7.45 3.45
C LYS A 71 -3.97 -7.69 2.11
N CYS A 72 -3.76 -8.84 1.50
CA CYS A 72 -4.38 -9.13 0.20
C CYS A 72 -5.89 -9.28 0.31
N CYS A 73 -6.35 -10.00 1.33
CA CYS A 73 -7.75 -10.24 1.61
C CYS A 73 -8.23 -9.55 2.89
N GLU A 74 -9.54 -9.44 3.06
CA GLU A 74 -10.19 -8.89 4.26
C GLU A 74 -9.86 -9.72 5.52
N ASN A 75 -10.16 -9.17 6.71
CA ASN A 75 -9.78 -9.75 8.01
C ASN A 75 -10.13 -11.22 8.19
N ASP A 76 -11.33 -11.65 7.79
CA ASP A 76 -11.82 -13.03 7.95
C ASP A 76 -11.59 -13.88 6.70
N SER A 77 -10.61 -13.52 5.88
CA SER A 77 -10.31 -14.21 4.64
C SER A 77 -8.82 -14.32 4.39
N ASN A 78 -8.48 -15.34 3.63
CA ASN A 78 -7.14 -15.71 3.24
C ASN A 78 -7.09 -15.91 1.72
N LEU A 79 -5.92 -15.65 1.14
CA LEU A 79 -5.70 -15.89 -0.28
C LEU A 79 -5.50 -17.39 -0.52
N ASN A 80 -6.37 -17.97 -1.36
CA ASN A 80 -6.32 -19.36 -1.81
C ASN A 80 -6.44 -19.37 -3.34
N ASN A 81 -5.45 -19.93 -4.05
CA ASN A 81 -5.43 -19.99 -5.51
C ASN A 81 -5.77 -18.65 -6.18
N SER A 82 -5.15 -17.58 -5.68
CA SER A 82 -5.39 -16.20 -6.16
C SER A 82 -6.81 -15.69 -5.95
N ALA A 83 -7.60 -16.26 -5.02
CA ALA A 83 -8.92 -15.77 -4.63
C ALA A 83 -9.05 -15.67 -3.10
N CYS A 84 -9.75 -14.65 -2.61
CA CYS A 84 -10.00 -14.52 -1.18
C CYS A 84 -11.11 -15.46 -0.76
N SER A 85 -10.78 -16.41 0.13
CA SER A 85 -11.71 -17.37 0.69
C SER A 85 -11.88 -17.10 2.17
N SER A 86 -13.13 -17.08 2.65
CA SER A 86 -13.40 -16.84 4.07
C SER A 86 -12.89 -18.01 4.90
N LYS A 87 -12.17 -17.71 5.98
CA LYS A 87 -11.77 -18.66 7.01
C LYS A 87 -12.18 -18.10 8.37
N ASN A 88 -12.98 -18.87 9.10
CA ASN A 88 -13.30 -18.56 10.48
C ASN A 88 -12.02 -18.56 11.33
N GLY A 89 -11.70 -17.41 11.91
CA GLY A 89 -10.59 -17.27 12.86
C GLY A 89 -9.24 -16.89 12.25
N SER A 90 -9.20 -16.30 11.05
CA SER A 90 -7.97 -15.62 10.58
C SER A 90 -7.69 -14.44 11.50
N GLN A 91 -6.53 -14.45 12.18
CA GLN A 91 -6.14 -13.31 13.02
C GLN A 91 -5.61 -12.20 12.12
N ASP A 92 -6.25 -11.03 12.22
CA ASP A 92 -5.74 -9.82 11.59
C ASP A 92 -4.40 -9.42 12.20
N GLY A 93 -3.48 -8.97 11.36
CA GLY A 93 -2.36 -8.14 11.81
C GLY A 93 -1.28 -8.78 12.69
N ASP A 94 -1.23 -10.11 12.85
CA ASP A 94 -0.08 -10.74 13.54
C ASP A 94 1.15 -10.82 12.62
N PHE A 95 1.71 -9.65 12.33
CA PHE A 95 2.92 -9.50 11.54
C PHE A 95 4.14 -9.39 12.47
N VAL A 96 5.25 -9.98 12.05
CA VAL A 96 6.56 -9.71 12.65
C VAL A 96 7.23 -8.61 11.84
N PHE A 97 7.58 -7.51 12.50
CA PHE A 97 8.29 -6.40 11.92
C PHE A 97 9.79 -6.55 12.10
N TYR A 98 10.52 -5.99 11.15
CA TYR A 98 11.97 -6.02 11.08
C TYR A 98 12.54 -4.62 10.87
N ASN A 99 13.81 -4.46 11.23
CA ASN A 99 14.68 -3.40 10.77
C ASN A 99 15.73 -4.01 9.85
N LEU A 100 15.54 -3.85 8.54
CA LEU A 100 16.16 -4.64 7.50
C LEU A 100 15.87 -6.13 7.73
N THR A 101 16.85 -6.91 8.16
CA THR A 101 16.73 -8.36 8.41
C THR A 101 16.64 -8.69 9.91
N GLN A 102 16.79 -7.70 10.81
CA GLN A 102 16.77 -7.93 12.25
C GLN A 102 15.34 -7.83 12.80
N PRO A 103 14.86 -8.80 13.59
CA PRO A 103 13.51 -8.74 14.14
C PRO A 103 13.38 -7.55 15.10
N TYR A 104 12.34 -6.76 14.91
CA TYR A 104 11.99 -5.62 15.76
C TYR A 104 10.92 -6.01 16.80
N GLY A 105 9.85 -6.68 16.36
CA GLY A 105 8.74 -7.07 17.24
C GLY A 105 7.43 -7.27 16.48
N ARG A 106 6.34 -7.57 17.20
CA ARG A 106 5.00 -7.77 16.61
C ARG A 106 4.09 -6.53 16.66
N TYR A 107 4.52 -5.50 17.38
CA TYR A 107 3.72 -4.29 17.57
C TYR A 107 4.49 -3.09 17.04
N VAL A 108 3.86 -2.35 16.13
CA VAL A 108 4.32 -1.05 15.65
C VAL A 108 3.24 -0.03 15.97
N PRO A 109 3.56 1.02 16.76
CA PRO A 109 2.63 2.12 17.00
C PRO A 109 2.19 2.77 15.69
N ASP A 110 0.93 3.21 15.66
CA ASP A 110 0.32 3.91 14.52
C ASP A 110 0.29 3.11 13.21
N GLN A 111 0.29 1.78 13.30
CA GLN A 111 0.05 0.94 12.15
C GLN A 111 -1.42 0.96 11.74
N PHE A 112 -1.68 0.90 10.43
CA PHE A 112 -3.00 0.66 9.86
C PHE A 112 -2.90 -0.45 8.81
N VAL A 113 -3.84 -1.40 8.81
CA VAL A 113 -3.91 -2.45 7.78
C VAL A 113 -4.91 -2.01 6.72
N ILE A 114 -4.45 -1.92 5.48
CA ILE A 114 -5.30 -1.72 4.30
C ILE A 114 -5.51 -3.05 3.60
N HIS A 115 -6.69 -3.23 2.99
CA HIS A 115 -7.10 -4.50 2.41
C HIS A 115 -7.26 -4.41 0.88
N GLY A 116 -7.25 -5.58 0.25
CA GLY A 116 -7.48 -5.74 -1.18
C GLY A 116 -6.19 -5.82 -1.99
N ARG A 117 -6.33 -6.22 -3.26
CA ARG A 117 -5.19 -6.39 -4.17
C ARG A 117 -4.49 -5.08 -4.47
N SER A 118 -3.17 -5.13 -4.53
CA SER A 118 -2.33 -3.95 -4.74
C SER A 118 -2.15 -3.58 -6.21
N CYS A 119 -2.17 -4.58 -7.10
CA CYS A 119 -1.72 -4.40 -8.47
C CYS A 119 -2.75 -3.69 -9.34
N GLU A 120 -2.26 -2.75 -10.15
CA GLU A 120 -3.07 -2.14 -11.21
C GLU A 120 -3.50 -3.20 -12.24
N PRO A 121 -4.59 -2.98 -13.00
CA PRO A 121 -5.11 -3.98 -13.95
C PRO A 121 -4.13 -4.49 -15.03
N LYS A 122 -2.97 -3.85 -15.21
CA LYS A 122 -1.92 -4.23 -16.18
C LYS A 122 -0.66 -4.78 -15.53
N MET A 123 -0.68 -4.98 -14.21
CA MET A 123 0.44 -5.55 -13.46
C MET A 123 0.12 -6.99 -13.11
N LEU A 124 1.15 -7.82 -13.20
CA LEU A 124 1.08 -9.20 -12.76
C LEU A 124 1.40 -9.25 -11.28
N GLN A 125 0.56 -9.97 -10.53
CA GLN A 125 0.83 -10.27 -9.14
C GLN A 125 1.61 -11.58 -9.08
N ILE A 126 2.82 -11.53 -8.56
CA ILE A 126 3.67 -12.71 -8.37
C ILE A 126 3.94 -12.93 -6.88
N ARG A 127 4.10 -14.19 -6.50
CA ARG A 127 4.58 -14.53 -5.16
C ARG A 127 6.08 -14.23 -5.08
N LEU A 128 6.50 -13.60 -3.99
CA LEU A 128 7.92 -13.41 -3.70
C LEU A 128 8.42 -14.70 -3.05
N ASP A 129 9.33 -15.40 -3.75
CA ASP A 129 9.95 -16.61 -3.23
C ASP A 129 11.16 -16.24 -2.34
N GLY A 130 11.36 -16.99 -1.25
CA GLY A 130 12.47 -16.78 -0.30
C GLY A 130 12.12 -15.89 0.89
N ASP A 131 13.17 -15.36 1.53
CA ASP A 131 13.03 -14.56 2.75
C ASP A 131 12.58 -13.12 2.41
N PHE A 132 11.55 -12.66 3.12
CA PHE A 132 11.12 -11.28 3.10
C PHE A 132 10.88 -10.75 4.51
N TYR A 133 10.98 -9.44 4.66
CA TYR A 133 10.99 -8.77 5.95
C TYR A 133 10.08 -7.54 5.89
N LEU A 134 8.95 -7.59 6.59
CA LEU A 134 8.05 -6.44 6.73
C LEU A 134 8.71 -5.41 7.66
N GLN A 135 8.89 -4.19 7.16
CA GLN A 135 9.62 -3.14 7.85
C GLN A 135 8.70 -2.32 8.76
N THR A 136 9.26 -1.68 9.79
CA THR A 136 8.49 -0.86 10.75
C THR A 136 7.85 0.41 10.16
N ASN A 137 8.20 0.79 8.93
CA ASN A 137 7.57 1.88 8.18
C ASN A 137 6.44 1.36 7.25
N GLY A 138 6.21 0.05 7.21
CA GLY A 138 5.23 -0.59 6.33
C GLY A 138 5.78 -0.99 4.96
N SER A 139 7.04 -0.74 4.61
CA SER A 139 7.61 -1.29 3.37
C SER A 139 7.94 -2.77 3.52
N LEU A 140 7.99 -3.50 2.41
CA LEU A 140 8.44 -4.88 2.37
C LEU A 140 9.87 -4.92 1.82
N TYR A 141 10.79 -5.56 2.54
CA TYR A 141 12.17 -5.78 2.09
C TYR A 141 12.32 -7.23 1.66
N GLY A 142 12.62 -7.50 0.39
CA GLY A 142 12.71 -8.85 -0.14
C GLY A 142 13.52 -8.91 -1.43
N LEU A 143 13.80 -10.12 -1.91
CA LEU A 143 14.48 -10.33 -3.19
C LEU A 143 13.52 -10.08 -4.35
N ASP A 144 13.97 -9.27 -5.30
CA ASP A 144 13.31 -9.14 -6.59
C ASP A 144 13.70 -10.26 -7.56
N LEU A 145 13.17 -10.20 -8.79
CA LEU A 145 13.46 -11.19 -9.82
C LEU A 145 14.94 -11.24 -10.23
N SER A 146 15.71 -10.17 -9.99
CA SER A 146 17.14 -10.09 -10.28
C SER A 146 18.02 -10.63 -9.13
N ASP A 147 17.42 -11.32 -8.15
CA ASP A 147 18.07 -11.75 -6.91
C ASP A 147 18.69 -10.57 -6.12
N MET A 148 18.15 -9.36 -6.30
CA MET A 148 18.58 -8.16 -5.58
C MET A 148 17.56 -7.78 -4.52
N TYR A 149 18.07 -7.35 -3.36
CA TYR A 149 17.20 -6.89 -2.28
C TYR A 149 16.60 -5.52 -2.62
N THR A 150 15.27 -5.48 -2.66
CA THR A 150 14.48 -4.30 -3.04
C THR A 150 13.45 -3.97 -1.94
N MET A 151 13.13 -2.68 -1.83
CA MET A 151 12.11 -2.16 -0.92
C MET A 151 10.82 -1.87 -1.70
N TYR A 152 9.74 -2.56 -1.35
CA TYR A 152 8.42 -2.39 -1.96
C TYR A 152 7.51 -1.53 -1.08
N SER A 153 6.81 -0.58 -1.70
CA SER A 153 5.78 0.23 -1.03
C SER A 153 4.53 -0.62 -0.75
N PRO A 154 3.66 -0.25 0.21
CA PRO A 154 2.31 -0.83 0.32
C PRO A 154 1.43 -0.72 -0.94
N LEU A 155 1.88 0.02 -1.96
CA LEU A 155 1.29 0.02 -3.31
C LEU A 155 1.73 -1.15 -4.18
N ASP A 156 2.89 -1.71 -3.89
CA ASP A 156 3.56 -2.67 -4.76
C ASP A 156 3.47 -4.09 -4.21
N TYR A 157 2.97 -4.28 -2.98
CA TYR A 157 2.83 -5.60 -2.37
C TYR A 157 1.54 -5.74 -1.57
N CYS A 158 1.13 -6.99 -1.35
CA CYS A 158 0.23 -7.35 -0.26
C CYS A 158 0.69 -8.65 0.41
N LEU A 159 0.30 -8.85 1.67
CA LEU A 159 0.62 -10.02 2.47
C LEU A 159 -0.64 -10.83 2.78
N ASP A 160 -0.53 -12.14 2.80
CA ASP A 160 -1.62 -12.99 3.30
C ASP A 160 -1.12 -14.36 3.75
N TYR A 161 -1.93 -15.06 4.53
CA TYR A 161 -1.69 -16.44 4.91
C TYR A 161 -2.35 -17.37 3.89
N SER A 162 -1.58 -18.21 3.21
CA SER A 162 -2.15 -19.24 2.34
C SER A 162 -2.80 -20.36 3.15
N SER A 163 -3.84 -20.98 2.60
CA SER A 163 -4.40 -22.22 3.17
C SER A 163 -3.51 -23.43 2.97
N ASP A 164 -2.67 -23.38 1.94
CA ASP A 164 -1.97 -24.55 1.40
C ASP A 164 -0.51 -24.58 1.83
N GLU A 165 0.01 -23.45 2.29
CA GLU A 165 1.38 -23.30 2.79
C GLU A 165 1.40 -22.78 4.23
N LEU A 166 2.40 -23.22 4.99
CA LEU A 166 2.60 -22.75 6.36
C LEU A 166 3.29 -21.38 6.35
N GLY A 167 2.54 -20.35 6.71
CA GLY A 167 3.09 -19.04 7.05
C GLY A 167 2.54 -17.89 6.22
N LEU A 168 3.13 -16.73 6.48
CA LEU A 168 2.82 -15.51 5.76
C LEU A 168 3.48 -15.56 4.40
N GLN A 169 2.74 -15.19 3.35
CA GLN A 169 3.25 -15.04 1.99
C GLN A 169 3.23 -13.58 1.59
N ALA A 170 4.16 -13.20 0.72
CA ALA A 170 4.21 -11.89 0.10
C ALA A 170 3.94 -12.00 -1.39
N PHE A 171 3.11 -11.09 -1.88
CA PHE A 171 2.79 -10.96 -3.29
C PHE A 171 3.17 -9.56 -3.74
N ILE A 172 3.99 -9.44 -4.78
CA ILE A 172 4.42 -8.17 -5.36
C ILE A 172 3.81 -7.96 -6.74
N CYS A 173 3.72 -6.70 -7.16
CA CYS A 173 3.27 -6.30 -8.48
C CYS A 173 4.47 -6.04 -9.39
N ILE A 174 4.48 -6.71 -10.55
CA ILE A 174 5.48 -6.49 -11.60
C ILE A 174 4.78 -6.09 -12.89
N SER A 175 5.48 -5.34 -13.74
CA SER A 175 4.99 -5.05 -15.09
C SER A 175 5.13 -6.26 -16.02
N GLU A 176 4.28 -6.35 -17.04
CA GLU A 176 4.38 -7.41 -18.07
C GLU A 176 5.76 -7.44 -18.74
N LYS A 177 6.39 -6.26 -18.93
CA LYS A 177 7.73 -6.17 -19.51
C LYS A 177 8.80 -6.83 -18.66
N GLU A 178 8.73 -6.61 -17.34
CA GLU A 178 9.63 -7.28 -16.40
C GLU A 178 9.39 -8.79 -16.43
N ALA A 179 8.12 -9.23 -16.51
CA ALA A 179 7.81 -10.65 -16.62
C ALA A 179 8.34 -11.29 -17.91
N ASP A 180 8.34 -10.57 -19.04
CA ASP A 180 8.85 -11.07 -20.32
C ASP A 180 10.39 -11.20 -20.34
N ASP A 181 11.09 -10.30 -19.64
CA ASP A 181 12.56 -10.35 -19.52
C ASP A 181 13.03 -11.51 -18.62
N PHE A 182 12.15 -12.03 -17.78
CA PHE A 182 12.42 -13.20 -16.95
C PHE A 182 11.86 -14.47 -17.60
N ASP A 183 12.62 -15.56 -17.54
CA ASP A 183 12.13 -16.86 -18.02
C ASP A 183 10.92 -17.28 -17.18
N ILE A 184 9.73 -17.10 -17.76
CA ILE A 184 8.40 -17.32 -17.16
C ILE A 184 8.29 -18.74 -16.55
N SER A 185 9.14 -19.68 -16.96
CA SER A 185 9.26 -21.01 -16.32
C SER A 185 9.58 -20.96 -14.82
N ARG A 186 10.20 -19.87 -14.31
CA ARG A 186 10.39 -19.64 -12.86
C ARG A 186 9.17 -19.04 -12.17
N ILE A 187 8.26 -18.40 -12.91
CA ILE A 187 7.08 -17.70 -12.39
C ILE A 187 5.87 -18.65 -12.33
N ILE A 188 5.76 -19.64 -13.23
CA ILE A 188 4.64 -20.60 -13.29
C ILE A 188 4.86 -21.82 -12.36
N GLY A 189 5.29 -21.57 -11.13
CA GLY A 189 5.16 -22.56 -10.04
C GLY A 189 3.74 -22.64 -9.47
N MET A 190 2.75 -21.98 -10.11
CA MET A 190 1.35 -21.90 -9.69
C MET A 190 0.44 -22.63 -10.69
N HIS A 191 0.43 -23.97 -10.61
CA HIS A 191 -0.66 -24.80 -11.13
C HIS A 191 -1.07 -25.83 -10.08
#